data_AF-A0A7Y2DQJ5-F1
#
_entry.id   AF-A0A7Y2DQJ5-F1
#
_cell.length_a   1.000
_cell.length_b   1.000
_cell.length_c   1.000
_cell.angle_alpha   90.00
_cell.angle_beta   90.00
_cell.angle_gamma   90.00
#
_symmetry.space_group_name_H-M   'P 1'
#
loop_
_entity.id
_entity.type
_entity.pdbx_description
1 polymer ?
#
loop_
_entity_poly.entity_id
_entity_poly.type
_entity_poly.pdbx_seq_one_letter_code
_entity_poly.pdbx_strand_id
1 'polypeptide(L)'
;MDEYKLIINGDQEHILDDEIVTVGRAPDNLISFSDDPNVSRYHAEIEKRGDEYWVIELGSFNGSTLNGEEFEGEKPLFDGDELVFGGTSEIRVLVEENEEEDEEEEESEAEEQESPKPDADEPEKKPSKMPVMLIVAALAVGLAVILVAAAGLFYFTRQPSTASACDAQASITSPGSGETITEPTNVEIDLQNGECVSAVSYRIEGKEFARATSPPFSVSVNPDTFPQFADGLNRNLKAVLLDPEGKEIDQSREITLFMETIVTETPEETPTGPNVPIPLDPKIPTQTPTTASVSLSDSVKMSENTIKQFSGSFQYNARNPNFLREVNRLTAEYVEKGYYARAKKYRDVINIQYIQERSLDPPLPYILGMSRSKFKLENSPEGVGIWKMSNELVASKGYNGLCRETIEAPNQRCAAIASAAYLEEIIINVFDGDFIYGIAAFGMTTQQAESWKASLPADPAQRADFWNVIKSRRQREQVVRFFAAAMVAENPQKFGLRNDRPLSDLYKVYMRK
;
A
#
# COMPACT_ATOMS: atom_id res chain seq x y z
N MET A 1 -33.73 39.19 -17.46
CA MET A 1 -32.36 38.67 -17.15
C MET A 1 -32.05 37.64 -18.20
N ASP A 2 -30.83 37.62 -18.72
CA ASP A 2 -30.45 36.74 -19.85
C ASP A 2 -30.53 35.26 -19.41
N GLU A 3 -31.28 34.44 -20.15
CA GLU A 3 -31.49 33.03 -19.81
C GLU A 3 -30.46 32.17 -20.53
N TYR A 4 -29.60 31.49 -19.76
CA TYR A 4 -28.64 30.54 -20.31
C TYR A 4 -29.26 29.15 -20.37
N LYS A 5 -29.21 28.53 -21.54
CA LYS A 5 -29.80 27.22 -21.84
C LYS A 5 -28.74 26.31 -22.44
N LEU A 6 -28.69 25.07 -21.96
CA LEU A 6 -27.72 24.06 -22.39
C LEU A 6 -28.43 22.99 -23.23
N ILE A 7 -27.94 22.80 -24.46
CA ILE A 7 -28.38 21.75 -25.37
C ILE A 7 -27.39 20.59 -25.29
N ILE A 8 -27.74 19.58 -24.50
CA ILE A 8 -26.94 18.39 -24.20
C ILE A 8 -27.14 17.37 -25.32
N ASN A 9 -26.04 16.89 -25.92
CA ASN A 9 -25.98 15.93 -27.04
C ASN A 9 -26.87 16.25 -28.27
N GLY A 10 -27.39 17.47 -28.37
CA GLY A 10 -28.22 17.94 -29.47
C GLY A 10 -29.73 17.68 -29.32
N ASP A 11 -30.19 17.07 -28.23
CA ASP A 11 -31.61 16.71 -28.03
C ASP A 11 -32.19 16.92 -26.62
N GLN A 12 -31.37 17.03 -25.57
CA GLN A 12 -31.84 17.32 -24.21
C GLN A 12 -31.55 18.79 -23.83
N GLU A 13 -32.58 19.54 -23.45
CA GLU A 13 -32.45 20.92 -22.95
C GLU A 13 -32.35 20.98 -21.42
N HIS A 14 -31.57 21.93 -20.89
CA HIS A 14 -31.47 22.24 -19.47
C HIS A 14 -31.22 23.75 -19.26
N ILE A 15 -32.07 24.42 -18.49
CA ILE A 15 -31.91 25.85 -18.14
C ILE A 15 -30.93 25.98 -16.98
N LEU A 16 -30.06 26.99 -17.01
CA LEU A 16 -29.16 27.31 -15.90
C LEU A 16 -29.83 28.30 -14.93
N ASP A 17 -30.49 27.75 -13.91
CA ASP A 17 -31.00 28.48 -12.75
C ASP A 17 -30.07 28.36 -11.52
N ASP A 18 -29.47 27.18 -11.32
CA ASP A 18 -28.51 26.87 -10.26
C ASP A 18 -27.23 27.75 -10.26
N GLU A 19 -26.67 27.98 -9.07
CA GLU A 19 -25.39 28.70 -8.88
C GLU A 19 -24.17 27.87 -9.33
N ILE A 20 -24.24 26.54 -9.22
CA ILE A 20 -23.19 25.60 -9.66
C ILE A 20 -23.85 24.35 -10.26
N VAL A 21 -23.68 24.15 -11.56
CA VAL A 21 -24.12 22.95 -12.29
C VAL A 21 -22.95 21.99 -12.45
N THR A 22 -23.09 20.76 -11.93
CA THR A 22 -22.06 19.71 -12.01
C THR A 22 -22.23 18.86 -13.28
N VAL A 23 -21.12 18.55 -13.95
CA VAL A 23 -21.08 17.82 -15.23
C VAL A 23 -20.14 16.62 -15.11
N GLY A 24 -20.61 15.41 -15.41
CA GLY A 24 -19.77 14.21 -15.35
C GLY A 24 -20.55 12.90 -15.57
N ARG A 25 -19.87 11.74 -15.52
CA ARG A 25 -20.54 10.43 -15.67
C ARG A 25 -21.06 9.82 -14.37
N ALA A 26 -20.83 10.44 -13.21
CA ALA A 26 -21.40 9.95 -11.97
C ALA A 26 -22.90 10.35 -11.89
N PRO A 27 -23.80 9.46 -11.42
CA PRO A 27 -25.24 9.71 -11.42
C PRO A 27 -25.72 10.75 -10.39
N ASP A 28 -24.77 11.34 -9.66
CA ASP A 28 -24.94 12.45 -8.71
C ASP A 28 -24.44 13.81 -9.27
N ASN A 29 -24.10 13.90 -10.57
CA ASN A 29 -24.01 15.18 -11.29
C ASN A 29 -25.40 15.64 -11.73
N LEU A 30 -25.62 16.95 -11.86
CA LEU A 30 -26.84 17.51 -12.44
C LEU A 30 -26.94 17.18 -13.94
N ILE A 31 -25.82 17.32 -14.66
CA ILE A 31 -25.67 16.84 -16.05
C ILE A 31 -24.86 15.54 -16.01
N SER A 32 -25.59 14.42 -15.97
CA SER A 32 -25.04 13.06 -15.81
C SER A 32 -24.91 12.31 -17.15
N PHE A 33 -23.71 12.28 -17.72
CA PHE A 33 -23.34 11.45 -18.88
C PHE A 33 -23.04 9.99 -18.45
N SER A 34 -24.00 9.31 -17.81
CA SER A 34 -23.79 8.02 -17.12
C SER A 34 -23.20 6.91 -18.01
N ASP A 35 -23.53 6.95 -19.29
CA ASP A 35 -23.23 5.90 -20.26
C ASP A 35 -21.95 6.17 -21.06
N ASP A 36 -21.32 7.35 -20.89
CA ASP A 36 -20.06 7.70 -21.54
C ASP A 36 -18.84 7.37 -20.63
N PRO A 37 -18.05 6.33 -20.93
CA PRO A 37 -16.88 5.97 -20.14
C PRO A 37 -15.68 6.91 -20.36
N ASN A 38 -15.73 7.82 -21.35
CA ASN A 38 -14.68 8.80 -21.60
C ASN A 38 -14.83 10.05 -20.72
N VAL A 39 -16.04 10.33 -20.26
CA VAL A 39 -16.33 11.44 -19.35
C VAL A 39 -15.85 11.08 -17.93
N SER A 40 -15.18 12.02 -17.26
CA SER A 40 -14.76 11.89 -15.87
C SER A 40 -15.97 11.83 -14.93
N ARG A 41 -15.85 11.18 -13.77
CA ARG A 41 -16.97 11.05 -12.82
C ARG A 41 -17.54 12.39 -12.40
N TYR A 42 -16.67 13.36 -12.15
CA TYR A 42 -16.99 14.78 -12.04
C TYR A 42 -15.95 15.43 -12.97
N HIS A 43 -16.40 15.96 -14.11
CA HIS A 43 -15.57 16.32 -15.26
C HIS A 43 -15.40 17.83 -15.34
N ALA A 44 -16.48 18.57 -15.14
CA ALA A 44 -16.49 20.03 -15.08
C ALA A 44 -17.58 20.52 -14.11
N GLU A 45 -17.43 21.77 -13.68
CA GLU A 45 -18.48 22.56 -13.03
C GLU A 45 -18.78 23.77 -13.91
N ILE A 46 -20.04 24.22 -13.94
CA ILE A 46 -20.46 25.49 -14.56
C ILE A 46 -20.96 26.38 -13.42
N GLU A 47 -20.18 27.41 -13.08
CA GLU A 47 -20.40 28.32 -11.95
C GLU A 47 -20.98 29.65 -12.43
N LYS A 48 -22.02 30.15 -11.74
CA LYS A 48 -22.58 31.48 -11.95
C LYS A 48 -21.71 32.53 -11.25
N ARG A 49 -21.30 33.58 -11.99
CA ARG A 49 -20.39 34.63 -11.49
C ARG A 49 -20.96 36.01 -11.73
N GLY A 50 -22.09 36.28 -11.08
CA GLY A 50 -22.92 37.46 -11.35
C GLY A 50 -23.88 37.15 -12.50
N ASP A 51 -23.78 37.91 -13.58
CA ASP A 51 -24.63 37.77 -14.78
C ASP A 51 -23.98 36.89 -15.88
N GLU A 52 -22.76 36.36 -15.64
CA GLU A 52 -22.02 35.46 -16.52
C GLU A 52 -21.96 34.03 -15.96
N TYR A 53 -21.95 33.01 -16.83
CA TYR A 53 -21.60 31.63 -16.47
C TYR A 53 -20.17 31.27 -16.91
N TRP A 54 -19.49 30.47 -16.08
CA TRP A 54 -18.10 30.06 -16.29
C TRP A 54 -17.94 28.55 -16.17
N VAL A 55 -17.40 27.89 -17.19
CA VAL A 55 -17.02 26.47 -17.12
C VAL A 55 -15.66 26.33 -16.45
N ILE A 56 -15.53 25.33 -15.58
CA ILE A 56 -14.36 25.00 -14.78
C ILE A 56 -14.00 23.54 -15.04
N GLU A 57 -12.90 23.31 -15.74
CA GLU A 57 -12.41 21.97 -16.06
C GLU A 57 -11.77 21.33 -14.81
N LEU A 58 -12.30 20.18 -14.39
CA LEU A 58 -11.87 19.48 -13.17
C LEU A 58 -10.76 18.46 -13.44
N GLY A 59 -9.74 18.83 -14.24
CA GLY A 59 -8.56 18.03 -14.58
C GLY A 59 -8.89 16.60 -15.00
N SER A 60 -9.93 16.47 -15.83
CA SER A 60 -10.58 15.24 -16.25
C SER A 60 -9.62 14.27 -16.93
N PHE A 61 -10.02 13.01 -17.05
CA PHE A 61 -9.13 11.97 -17.61
C PHE A 61 -8.85 12.12 -19.11
N ASN A 62 -9.84 12.54 -19.91
CA ASN A 62 -9.72 12.71 -21.36
C ASN A 62 -9.71 14.18 -21.84
N GLY A 63 -9.85 15.15 -20.92
CA GLY A 63 -9.87 16.58 -21.25
C GLY A 63 -11.24 17.09 -21.67
N SER A 64 -11.30 18.41 -21.86
CA SER A 64 -12.46 19.14 -22.38
C SER A 64 -12.01 20.09 -23.48
N THR A 65 -12.84 20.29 -24.50
CA THR A 65 -12.64 21.35 -25.50
C THR A 65 -13.78 22.36 -25.46
N LEU A 66 -13.46 23.62 -25.71
CA LEU A 66 -14.41 24.70 -25.94
C LEU A 66 -14.19 25.21 -27.37
N ASN A 67 -15.23 25.17 -28.20
CA ASN A 67 -15.19 25.52 -29.63
C ASN A 67 -14.10 24.76 -30.41
N GLY A 68 -13.82 23.52 -30.00
CA GLY A 68 -12.78 22.66 -30.59
C GLY A 68 -11.34 22.92 -30.11
N GLU A 69 -11.09 23.90 -29.22
CA GLU A 69 -9.79 24.09 -28.58
C GLU A 69 -9.76 23.45 -27.18
N GLU A 70 -8.72 22.66 -26.86
CA GLU A 70 -8.51 22.09 -25.52
C GLU A 70 -8.31 23.20 -24.48
N PHE A 71 -8.93 23.06 -23.30
CA PHE A 71 -8.73 23.98 -22.19
C PHE A 71 -8.47 23.28 -20.85
N GLU A 72 -7.72 23.96 -19.98
CA GLU A 72 -7.48 23.60 -18.58
C GLU A 72 -7.96 24.77 -17.70
N GLY A 73 -8.55 24.47 -16.54
CA GLY A 73 -9.03 25.49 -15.61
C GLY A 73 -10.34 26.16 -16.06
N GLU A 74 -10.45 27.47 -15.86
CA GLU A 74 -11.70 28.22 -15.99
C GLU A 74 -11.82 29.05 -17.28
N LYS A 75 -13.02 29.12 -17.85
CA LYS A 75 -13.39 29.90 -19.04
C LYS A 75 -14.78 30.53 -18.85
N PRO A 76 -15.03 31.78 -19.27
CA PRO A 76 -16.39 32.29 -19.45
C PRO A 76 -17.09 31.52 -20.58
N LEU A 77 -18.42 31.46 -20.52
CA LEU A 77 -19.29 30.91 -21.56
C LEU A 77 -20.09 32.03 -22.23
N PHE A 78 -20.29 31.91 -23.54
CA PHE A 78 -21.05 32.84 -24.37
C PHE A 78 -22.10 32.11 -25.22
N ASP A 79 -23.01 32.87 -25.84
CA ASP A 79 -23.98 32.33 -26.79
C ASP A 79 -23.30 31.57 -27.95
N GLY A 80 -23.81 30.38 -28.24
CA GLY A 80 -23.30 29.50 -29.30
C GLY A 80 -22.05 28.68 -28.94
N ASP A 81 -21.47 28.83 -27.75
CA ASP A 81 -20.28 28.08 -27.33
C ASP A 81 -20.54 26.56 -27.30
N GLU A 82 -19.60 25.78 -27.83
CA GLU A 82 -19.67 24.32 -27.93
C GLU A 82 -18.64 23.66 -27.02
N LEU A 83 -19.12 23.03 -25.94
CA LEU A 83 -18.34 22.26 -25.00
C LEU A 83 -18.36 20.77 -25.39
N VAL A 84 -17.20 20.12 -25.44
CA VAL A 84 -17.12 18.67 -25.60
C VAL A 84 -16.28 18.06 -24.48
N PHE A 85 -16.91 17.17 -23.72
CA PHE A 85 -16.34 16.47 -22.58
C PHE A 85 -15.87 15.07 -22.99
N GLY A 86 -14.61 14.77 -22.71
CA GLY A 86 -13.99 13.47 -23.00
C GLY A 86 -13.83 13.15 -24.49
N GLY A 87 -14.14 14.10 -25.37
CA GLY A 87 -14.14 13.93 -26.82
C GLY A 87 -15.39 13.22 -27.39
N THR A 88 -16.44 12.99 -26.59
CA THR A 88 -17.64 12.25 -27.02
C THR A 88 -18.99 12.80 -26.54
N SER A 89 -19.04 13.55 -25.43
CA SER A 89 -20.29 14.14 -24.93
C SER A 89 -20.34 15.65 -25.17
N GLU A 90 -21.36 16.16 -25.87
CA GLU A 90 -21.49 17.55 -26.32
C GLU A 90 -22.47 18.34 -25.44
N ILE A 91 -22.17 19.62 -25.18
CA ILE A 91 -23.14 20.62 -24.71
C ILE A 91 -22.93 21.90 -25.51
N ARG A 92 -24.00 22.42 -26.14
CA ARG A 92 -23.99 23.77 -26.72
C ARG A 92 -24.71 24.76 -25.82
N VAL A 93 -24.11 25.92 -25.60
CA VAL A 93 -24.68 27.04 -24.85
C VAL A 93 -25.55 27.87 -25.79
N LEU A 94 -26.73 28.26 -25.32
CA LEU A 94 -27.58 29.29 -25.92
C LEU A 94 -27.88 30.35 -24.86
N VAL A 95 -27.95 31.62 -25.25
CA VAL A 95 -28.38 32.71 -24.36
C VAL A 95 -29.56 33.45 -24.98
N GLU A 96 -30.70 33.40 -24.30
CA GLU A 96 -31.95 34.02 -24.75
C GLU A 96 -32.19 35.34 -23.99
N GLU A 97 -32.31 36.44 -24.74
CA GLU A 97 -32.71 37.76 -24.20
C GLU A 97 -34.19 37.70 -23.81
N ASN A 98 -34.47 37.44 -22.52
CA ASN A 98 -35.85 37.40 -22.00
C ASN A 98 -36.48 38.82 -22.00
N GLU A 99 -37.29 39.11 -23.02
CA GLU A 99 -38.31 40.16 -22.95
C GLU A 99 -39.42 39.71 -21.97
N GLU A 100 -39.63 40.45 -20.89
CA GLU A 100 -40.50 40.05 -19.76
C GLU A 100 -42.00 40.06 -20.15
N GLU A 101 -42.61 38.88 -20.33
CA GLU A 101 -44.07 38.67 -20.31
C GLU A 101 -44.50 38.02 -18.98
N ASP A 102 -45.24 38.77 -18.15
CA ASP A 102 -45.87 38.26 -16.91
C ASP A 102 -47.12 37.40 -17.22
N GLU A 103 -47.25 36.18 -16.69
CA GLU A 103 -48.57 35.58 -16.37
C GLU A 103 -48.51 34.41 -15.34
N GLU A 104 -49.58 34.30 -14.54
CA GLU A 104 -49.67 33.85 -13.14
C GLU A 104 -49.74 32.32 -12.83
N GLU A 105 -49.81 31.97 -11.54
CA GLU A 105 -49.92 30.61 -10.96
C GLU A 105 -51.36 30.02 -10.98
N GLU A 106 -51.53 28.68 -11.03
CA GLU A 106 -52.69 27.97 -10.42
C GLU A 106 -52.34 26.53 -9.94
N GLU A 107 -53.12 26.00 -8.99
CA GLU A 107 -52.88 24.74 -8.24
C GLU A 107 -53.70 23.52 -8.75
N SER A 108 -53.43 22.31 -8.19
CA SER A 108 -54.37 21.20 -7.85
C SER A 108 -53.80 19.78 -8.14
N GLU A 109 -54.23 18.68 -7.52
CA GLU A 109 -54.71 18.38 -6.14
C GLU A 109 -54.40 16.87 -5.87
N ALA A 110 -54.70 16.33 -4.68
CA ALA A 110 -54.38 14.94 -4.29
C ALA A 110 -55.63 14.10 -3.92
N GLU A 111 -55.54 12.76 -4.05
CA GLU A 111 -56.57 11.83 -3.54
C GLU A 111 -55.98 10.49 -3.03
N GLU A 112 -56.78 9.69 -2.31
CA GLU A 112 -56.35 8.64 -1.35
C GLU A 112 -57.19 7.33 -1.48
N GLN A 113 -56.90 6.31 -0.65
CA GLN A 113 -57.75 5.14 -0.32
C GLN A 113 -57.91 4.03 -1.39
N GLU A 114 -58.30 2.77 -1.10
CA GLU A 114 -58.15 1.88 0.07
C GLU A 114 -58.33 0.39 -0.41
N SER A 115 -58.04 -0.63 0.42
CA SER A 115 -58.26 -2.07 0.11
C SER A 115 -59.67 -2.57 0.51
N PRO A 116 -60.21 -3.67 -0.08
CA PRO A 116 -60.25 -4.94 0.70
C PRO A 116 -60.25 -6.27 -0.11
N LYS A 117 -60.30 -7.39 0.64
CA LYS A 117 -60.47 -8.82 0.25
C LYS A 117 -61.97 -9.25 0.40
N PRO A 118 -62.46 -10.50 0.09
CA PRO A 118 -61.83 -11.82 0.34
C PRO A 118 -62.21 -13.04 -0.59
N ASP A 119 -61.67 -14.23 -0.26
CA ASP A 119 -62.12 -15.64 -0.46
C ASP A 119 -62.57 -16.19 -1.87
N ALA A 120 -62.46 -17.49 -2.22
CA ALA A 120 -62.45 -18.73 -1.41
C ALA A 120 -61.79 -19.99 -2.06
N ASP A 121 -61.53 -20.99 -1.18
CA ASP A 121 -61.49 -22.47 -1.35
C ASP A 121 -60.25 -23.25 -1.90
N GLU A 122 -60.16 -24.53 -1.47
CA GLU A 122 -59.04 -25.52 -1.55
C GLU A 122 -59.49 -26.80 -2.33
N PRO A 123 -58.89 -28.03 -2.23
CA PRO A 123 -57.55 -28.51 -1.83
C PRO A 123 -56.85 -29.20 -3.06
N GLU A 124 -55.94 -30.19 -3.09
CA GLU A 124 -55.25 -31.20 -2.24
C GLU A 124 -53.84 -31.45 -2.86
N LYS A 125 -52.78 -32.13 -2.34
CA LYS A 125 -52.24 -32.67 -1.05
C LYS A 125 -50.72 -32.91 -1.36
N LYS A 126 -49.72 -32.77 -0.48
CA LYS A 126 -49.34 -33.47 0.78
C LYS A 126 -49.06 -34.99 0.63
N PRO A 127 -48.11 -35.58 1.40
CA PRO A 127 -46.88 -35.04 2.03
C PRO A 127 -45.66 -36.00 1.85
N SER A 128 -44.50 -35.82 2.51
CA SER A 128 -44.17 -36.38 3.85
C SER A 128 -42.75 -35.99 4.33
N LYS A 129 -42.34 -36.35 5.57
CA LYS A 129 -41.11 -35.90 6.25
C LYS A 129 -40.19 -37.04 6.78
N MET A 130 -38.93 -36.67 7.05
CA MET A 130 -37.96 -37.25 8.02
C MET A 130 -38.58 -37.49 9.43
N PRO A 131 -38.01 -38.29 10.41
CA PRO A 131 -36.59 -38.18 10.88
C PRO A 131 -35.86 -39.34 11.66
N VAL A 132 -34.54 -39.15 11.90
CA VAL A 132 -33.73 -39.41 13.15
C VAL A 132 -33.53 -40.83 13.78
N MET A 133 -32.32 -41.39 13.58
CA MET A 133 -31.24 -41.77 14.56
C MET A 133 -31.28 -42.96 15.59
N LEU A 134 -30.11 -43.61 15.78
CA LEU A 134 -29.48 -44.28 16.98
C LEU A 134 -29.34 -45.84 17.13
N ILE A 135 -28.05 -46.29 17.21
CA ILE A 135 -27.43 -47.42 17.99
C ILE A 135 -27.88 -48.87 17.60
N VAL A 136 -27.10 -49.99 17.56
CA VAL A 136 -26.08 -50.67 18.44
C VAL A 136 -24.98 -51.37 17.61
N ALA A 137 -23.87 -51.80 18.22
CA ALA A 137 -22.65 -52.36 17.58
C ALA A 137 -22.35 -53.86 17.86
N ALA A 138 -21.45 -54.48 17.07
CA ALA A 138 -20.73 -55.73 17.44
C ALA A 138 -19.42 -56.00 16.63
N LEU A 139 -18.36 -56.42 17.34
CA LEU A 139 -17.26 -57.36 16.97
C LEU A 139 -16.60 -57.35 15.56
N ALA A 140 -15.34 -56.87 15.45
CA ALA A 140 -14.23 -57.49 14.67
C ALA A 140 -12.88 -56.71 14.75
N VAL A 141 -12.13 -56.76 15.87
CA VAL A 141 -10.83 -56.03 15.98
C VAL A 141 -9.65 -56.90 16.52
N GLY A 142 -9.92 -58.06 17.12
CA GLY A 142 -8.95 -58.74 18.00
C GLY A 142 -7.68 -59.36 17.38
N LEU A 143 -7.61 -59.59 16.06
CA LEU A 143 -6.54 -60.43 15.47
C LEU A 143 -5.44 -59.68 14.69
N ALA A 144 -5.68 -58.45 14.25
CA ALA A 144 -4.73 -57.74 13.37
C ALA A 144 -3.51 -57.16 14.10
N VAL A 145 -3.66 -56.76 15.37
CA VAL A 145 -2.65 -55.99 16.12
C VAL A 145 -1.42 -56.83 16.48
N ILE A 146 -1.59 -58.12 16.75
CA ILE A 146 -0.53 -58.99 17.29
C ILE A 146 0.54 -59.32 16.24
N LEU A 147 0.16 -59.47 14.96
CA LEU A 147 1.11 -59.81 13.90
C LEU A 147 2.01 -58.64 13.48
N VAL A 148 1.52 -57.39 13.58
CA VAL A 148 2.31 -56.19 13.28
C VAL A 148 3.42 -55.99 14.33
N ALA A 149 3.11 -56.22 15.61
CA ALA A 149 4.07 -56.10 16.70
C ALA A 149 5.27 -57.06 16.56
N ALA A 150 5.02 -58.30 16.15
CA ALA A 150 6.08 -59.30 15.96
C ALA A 150 7.03 -58.96 14.79
N ALA A 151 6.48 -58.41 13.69
CA ALA A 151 7.28 -57.99 12.54
C ALA A 151 8.19 -56.79 12.87
N GLY A 152 7.67 -55.80 13.61
CA GLY A 152 8.44 -54.61 14.01
C GLY A 152 9.65 -54.95 14.88
N LEU A 153 9.50 -55.89 15.83
CA LEU A 153 10.58 -56.28 16.74
C LEU A 153 11.76 -56.98 16.05
N PHE A 154 11.50 -57.71 14.95
CA PHE A 154 12.55 -58.35 14.14
C PHE A 154 13.28 -57.35 13.23
N TYR A 155 12.60 -56.28 12.79
CA TYR A 155 13.22 -55.23 11.96
C TYR A 155 14.13 -54.30 12.78
N PHE A 156 13.74 -53.99 14.03
CA PHE A 156 14.50 -53.09 14.91
C PHE A 156 15.82 -53.65 15.46
N THR A 157 16.03 -54.97 15.39
CA THR A 157 17.17 -55.65 16.05
C THR A 157 18.34 -55.95 15.10
N ARG A 158 18.34 -55.41 13.88
CA ARG A 158 19.36 -55.69 12.84
C ARG A 158 19.86 -54.49 12.03
N GLN A 159 19.69 -53.26 12.51
CA GLN A 159 20.44 -52.13 11.98
C GLN A 159 21.80 -52.00 12.70
N PRO A 160 22.94 -51.85 11.98
CA PRO A 160 24.19 -51.41 12.59
C PRO A 160 24.05 -49.94 13.03
N SER A 161 24.63 -49.58 14.18
CA SER A 161 24.49 -48.25 14.78
C SER A 161 25.25 -47.16 13.99
N THR A 162 24.54 -46.50 13.09
CA THR A 162 25.02 -45.37 12.28
C THR A 162 25.13 -44.03 13.04
N ALA A 163 24.88 -44.00 14.36
CA ALA A 163 25.15 -42.85 15.23
C ALA A 163 26.62 -42.81 15.70
N SER A 164 27.23 -41.63 15.80
CA SER A 164 28.58 -41.47 16.37
C SER A 164 28.62 -41.87 17.85
N ALA A 165 29.81 -42.21 18.34
CA ALA A 165 30.07 -42.40 19.77
C ALA A 165 30.45 -41.09 20.50
N CYS A 166 30.67 -40.01 19.75
CA CYS A 166 30.94 -38.68 20.28
C CYS A 166 29.66 -38.01 20.77
N ASP A 167 29.67 -37.44 21.97
CA ASP A 167 28.53 -36.74 22.60
C ASP A 167 28.64 -35.21 22.54
N ALA A 168 29.56 -34.70 21.70
CA ALA A 168 29.82 -33.27 21.56
C ALA A 168 28.58 -32.48 21.13
N GLN A 169 28.42 -31.29 21.71
CA GLN A 169 27.33 -30.35 21.41
C GLN A 169 27.90 -29.00 21.00
N ALA A 170 27.32 -28.39 19.97
CA ALA A 170 27.68 -27.05 19.52
C ALA A 170 26.47 -26.12 19.48
N SER A 171 26.66 -24.89 19.93
CA SER A 171 25.74 -23.78 19.70
C SER A 171 26.48 -22.61 19.07
N ILE A 172 25.88 -21.99 18.06
CA ILE A 172 26.47 -20.85 17.37
C ILE A 172 26.28 -19.61 18.26
N THR A 173 27.39 -18.97 18.63
CA THR A 173 27.45 -17.80 19.53
C THR A 173 27.55 -16.48 18.77
N SER A 174 28.19 -16.51 17.60
CA SER A 174 28.23 -15.44 16.60
C SER A 174 28.04 -16.07 15.23
N PRO A 175 27.26 -15.48 14.30
CA PRO A 175 26.29 -14.40 14.56
C PRO A 175 25.14 -14.88 15.46
N GLY A 176 24.43 -13.94 16.07
CA GLY A 176 23.20 -14.22 16.80
C GLY A 176 22.05 -14.67 15.88
N SER A 177 21.12 -15.48 16.40
CA SER A 177 19.94 -15.88 15.62
C SER A 177 19.04 -14.67 15.34
N GLY A 178 18.87 -14.33 14.06
CA GLY A 178 18.19 -13.13 13.58
C GLY A 178 19.09 -11.90 13.43
N GLU A 179 20.41 -12.02 13.58
CA GLU A 179 21.37 -10.95 13.29
C GLU A 179 21.52 -10.73 11.78
N THR A 180 21.72 -9.46 11.40
CA THR A 180 21.87 -9.01 10.00
C THR A 180 23.33 -8.99 9.59
N ILE A 181 23.69 -9.84 8.63
CA ILE A 181 25.03 -9.89 8.03
C ILE A 181 25.03 -9.04 6.75
N THR A 182 25.73 -7.91 6.80
CA THR A 182 26.00 -7.01 5.65
C THR A 182 27.49 -6.85 5.33
N GLU A 183 28.35 -7.43 6.16
CA GLU A 183 29.82 -7.45 6.02
C GLU A 183 30.33 -8.88 6.34
N PRO A 184 31.61 -9.23 6.07
CA PRO A 184 32.15 -10.55 6.37
C PRO A 184 32.17 -10.87 7.87
N THR A 185 31.18 -11.63 8.36
CA THR A 185 31.06 -12.01 9.79
C THR A 185 31.67 -13.38 10.06
N ASN A 186 32.42 -13.50 11.17
CA ASN A 186 32.92 -14.80 11.63
C ASN A 186 31.83 -15.58 12.39
N VAL A 187 31.63 -16.83 11.98
CA VAL A 187 30.84 -17.80 12.71
C VAL A 187 31.71 -18.36 13.84
N GLU A 188 31.22 -18.26 15.07
CA GLU A 188 31.83 -18.80 16.29
C GLU A 188 30.85 -19.78 16.95
N ILE A 189 31.40 -20.80 17.61
CA ILE A 189 30.61 -21.82 18.31
C ILE A 189 31.11 -21.98 19.76
N ASP A 190 30.19 -22.08 20.71
CA ASP A 190 30.45 -22.74 21.99
C ASP A 190 30.37 -24.26 21.76
N LEU A 191 31.42 -24.98 22.15
CA LEU A 191 31.61 -26.41 21.86
C LEU A 191 31.87 -27.18 23.16
N GLN A 192 30.90 -28.00 23.54
CA GLN A 192 30.92 -28.81 24.76
C GLN A 192 31.25 -30.27 24.40
N ASN A 193 32.07 -30.93 25.23
CA ASN A 193 32.63 -32.28 25.00
C ASN A 193 33.35 -32.47 23.65
N GLY A 194 33.92 -31.38 23.11
CA GLY A 194 34.47 -31.32 21.74
C GLY A 194 35.75 -32.12 21.44
N GLU A 195 36.31 -32.89 22.37
CA GLU A 195 37.59 -33.63 22.18
C GLU A 195 37.53 -34.66 21.04
N CYS A 196 36.32 -35.16 20.73
CA CYS A 196 36.08 -36.13 19.65
C CYS A 196 35.62 -35.49 18.31
N VAL A 197 35.67 -34.16 18.17
CA VAL A 197 35.33 -33.46 16.92
C VAL A 197 36.58 -33.27 16.05
N SER A 198 36.56 -33.80 14.84
CA SER A 198 37.62 -33.62 13.83
C SER A 198 37.39 -32.40 12.94
N ALA A 199 36.13 -32.07 12.67
CA ALA A 199 35.75 -31.00 11.77
C ALA A 199 34.32 -30.49 12.04
N VAL A 200 34.02 -29.29 11.53
CA VAL A 200 32.69 -28.68 11.54
C VAL A 200 32.30 -28.30 10.11
N SER A 201 31.16 -28.82 9.66
CA SER A 201 30.53 -28.57 8.36
C SER A 201 29.45 -27.50 8.54
N TYR A 202 29.66 -26.31 7.97
CA TYR A 202 28.69 -25.21 8.07
C TYR A 202 27.75 -25.24 6.87
N ARG A 203 26.45 -25.35 7.16
CA ARG A 203 25.41 -25.59 6.16
C ARG A 203 24.35 -24.50 6.20
N ILE A 204 24.01 -23.94 5.03
CA ILE A 204 22.87 -23.03 4.83
C ILE A 204 21.83 -23.77 3.99
N GLU A 205 20.57 -23.81 4.44
CA GLU A 205 19.49 -24.58 3.79
C GLU A 205 19.89 -26.05 3.52
N GLY A 206 20.61 -26.66 4.47
CA GLY A 206 21.15 -28.02 4.37
C GLY A 206 22.36 -28.20 3.44
N LYS A 207 22.78 -27.19 2.68
CA LYS A 207 23.95 -27.24 1.79
C LYS A 207 25.21 -26.74 2.49
N GLU A 208 26.26 -27.55 2.51
CA GLU A 208 27.58 -27.12 3.00
C GLU A 208 28.15 -26.01 2.12
N PHE A 209 28.54 -24.89 2.73
CA PHE A 209 29.24 -23.77 2.06
C PHE A 209 30.68 -23.61 2.55
N ALA A 210 30.97 -24.02 3.80
CA ALA A 210 32.29 -23.95 4.40
C ALA A 210 32.51 -25.11 5.39
N ARG A 211 33.79 -25.43 5.64
CA ARG A 211 34.21 -26.46 6.60
C ARG A 211 35.49 -26.04 7.31
N ALA A 212 35.53 -26.21 8.63
CA ALA A 212 36.74 -26.02 9.43
C ALA A 212 37.22 -27.35 10.01
N THR A 213 38.54 -27.55 10.08
CA THR A 213 39.19 -28.83 10.44
C THR A 213 40.19 -28.69 11.60
N SER A 214 40.17 -27.56 12.32
CA SER A 214 40.95 -27.34 13.53
C SER A 214 40.28 -26.30 14.45
N PRO A 215 40.44 -26.39 15.78
CA PRO A 215 39.95 -25.37 16.73
C PRO A 215 40.49 -23.96 16.40
N PRO A 216 39.70 -22.88 16.58
CA PRO A 216 38.36 -22.84 17.18
C PRO A 216 37.21 -23.20 16.21
N PHE A 217 37.50 -23.85 15.07
CA PHE A 217 36.54 -24.25 14.04
C PHE A 217 35.72 -23.10 13.40
N SER A 218 36.17 -21.85 13.52
CA SER A 218 35.50 -20.69 12.92
C SER A 218 35.64 -20.66 11.39
N VAL A 219 34.60 -20.13 10.72
CA VAL A 219 34.58 -19.77 9.29
C VAL A 219 33.97 -18.38 9.12
N SER A 220 34.28 -17.67 8.04
CA SER A 220 33.61 -16.41 7.69
C SER A 220 32.42 -16.65 6.74
N VAL A 221 31.30 -15.98 7.02
CA VAL A 221 30.16 -15.83 6.12
C VAL A 221 30.23 -14.43 5.52
N ASN A 222 30.47 -14.35 4.21
CA ASN A 222 30.44 -13.10 3.46
C ASN A 222 29.28 -13.11 2.44
N PRO A 223 28.29 -12.19 2.56
CA PRO A 223 27.19 -12.04 1.60
C PRO A 223 27.65 -11.97 0.13
N ASP A 224 28.69 -11.20 -0.17
CA ASP A 224 29.16 -10.95 -1.53
C ASP A 224 29.65 -12.22 -2.25
N THR A 225 30.19 -13.17 -1.48
CA THR A 225 30.67 -14.46 -2.00
C THR A 225 29.56 -15.51 -2.13
N PHE A 226 28.38 -15.26 -1.57
CA PHE A 226 27.25 -16.19 -1.58
C PHE A 226 25.93 -15.48 -1.93
N PRO A 227 25.82 -14.79 -3.08
CA PRO A 227 24.65 -13.98 -3.44
C PRO A 227 23.34 -14.78 -3.48
N GLN A 228 23.39 -16.08 -3.75
CA GLN A 228 22.22 -16.99 -3.69
C GLN A 228 21.67 -17.24 -2.27
N PHE A 229 22.35 -16.76 -1.23
CA PHE A 229 21.92 -16.80 0.17
C PHE A 229 21.81 -15.40 0.80
N ALA A 230 22.21 -14.35 0.08
CA ALA A 230 22.18 -12.96 0.53
C ALA A 230 20.99 -12.18 -0.08
N ASP A 231 19.86 -12.87 -0.22
CA ASP A 231 18.64 -12.40 -0.89
C ASP A 231 17.65 -11.68 0.04
N GLY A 232 18.08 -11.29 1.25
CA GLY A 232 17.22 -10.64 2.25
C GLY A 232 16.11 -11.55 2.78
N LEU A 233 16.24 -12.88 2.62
CA LEU A 233 15.34 -13.87 3.19
C LEU A 233 15.95 -14.53 4.44
N ASN A 234 15.10 -15.12 5.27
CA ASN A 234 15.53 -15.95 6.39
C ASN A 234 16.22 -17.22 5.86
N ARG A 235 17.43 -17.53 6.34
CA ARG A 235 18.20 -18.71 5.95
C ARG A 235 18.67 -19.49 7.17
N ASN A 236 18.43 -20.79 7.24
CA ASN A 236 18.84 -21.60 8.39
C ASN A 236 20.31 -22.02 8.27
N LEU A 237 21.14 -21.58 9.22
CA LEU A 237 22.53 -22.02 9.40
C LEU A 237 22.58 -23.13 10.46
N LYS A 238 23.22 -24.26 10.11
CA LYS A 238 23.57 -25.34 11.04
C LYS A 238 25.08 -25.59 11.00
N ALA A 239 25.69 -25.68 12.19
CA ALA A 239 27.06 -26.16 12.37
C ALA A 239 27.02 -27.67 12.65
N VAL A 240 27.31 -28.51 11.65
CA VAL A 240 27.27 -29.98 11.78
C VAL A 240 28.64 -30.49 12.21
N LEU A 241 28.71 -31.11 13.39
CA LEU A 241 29.95 -31.67 13.94
C LEU A 241 30.25 -33.03 13.30
N LEU A 242 31.53 -33.30 13.06
CA LEU A 242 32.05 -34.54 12.46
C LEU A 242 33.10 -35.19 13.37
N ASP A 243 33.02 -36.51 13.56
CA ASP A 243 34.05 -37.31 14.26
C ASP A 243 35.26 -37.64 13.33
N PRO A 244 36.34 -38.29 13.81
CA PRO A 244 37.52 -38.62 12.99
C PRO A 244 37.23 -39.53 11.79
N GLU A 245 36.18 -40.34 11.87
CA GLU A 245 35.67 -41.18 10.80
C GLU A 245 34.80 -40.40 9.78
N GLY A 246 34.55 -39.11 10.02
CA GLY A 246 33.81 -38.20 9.14
C GLY A 246 32.29 -38.31 9.26
N LYS A 247 31.79 -38.87 10.36
CA LYS A 247 30.38 -39.19 10.61
C LYS A 247 29.72 -38.09 11.43
N GLU A 248 28.46 -37.77 11.10
CA GLU A 248 27.74 -36.64 11.70
C GLU A 248 27.30 -36.91 13.15
N ILE A 249 27.47 -35.89 14.00
CA ILE A 249 27.03 -35.87 15.40
C ILE A 249 25.83 -34.91 15.50
N ASP A 250 24.62 -35.46 15.41
CA ASP A 250 23.39 -34.65 15.27
C ASP A 250 22.87 -34.13 16.63
N GLN A 251 23.59 -33.16 17.21
CA GLN A 251 23.21 -32.47 18.45
C GLN A 251 23.32 -30.93 18.39
N SER A 252 23.51 -30.34 17.21
CA SER A 252 23.57 -28.87 17.04
C SER A 252 22.22 -28.25 16.70
N ARG A 253 21.97 -27.05 17.25
CA ARG A 253 20.77 -26.26 16.94
C ARG A 253 21.03 -25.39 15.71
N GLU A 254 19.99 -25.24 14.88
CA GLU A 254 19.99 -24.27 13.79
C GLU A 254 19.77 -22.86 14.34
N ILE A 255 20.39 -21.86 13.71
CA ILE A 255 20.04 -20.45 13.89
C ILE A 255 19.55 -19.88 12.56
N THR A 256 18.70 -18.86 12.62
CA THR A 256 18.29 -18.12 11.41
C THR A 256 19.29 -17.01 11.16
N LEU A 257 19.96 -17.05 10.00
CA LEU A 257 20.68 -15.92 9.43
C LEU A 257 19.72 -15.00 8.68
N PHE A 258 20.14 -13.76 8.57
CA PHE A 258 19.61 -12.78 7.64
C PHE A 258 20.79 -12.12 6.94
N MET A 259 20.93 -12.31 5.63
CA MET A 259 22.08 -11.85 4.84
C MET A 259 21.60 -10.88 3.75
N GLU A 260 22.25 -9.72 3.66
CA GLU A 260 21.99 -8.69 2.65
C GLU A 260 23.33 -8.29 2.01
N THR A 261 23.47 -8.41 0.68
CA THR A 261 24.60 -7.78 -0.03
C THR A 261 24.35 -6.27 -0.15
N ILE A 262 25.30 -5.46 0.30
CA ILE A 262 25.29 -4.03 -0.03
C ILE A 262 25.75 -3.88 -1.47
N VAL A 263 24.82 -3.64 -2.40
CA VAL A 263 25.17 -3.24 -3.78
C VAL A 263 25.65 -1.79 -3.76
N THR A 264 26.88 -1.58 -3.30
CA THR A 264 27.63 -0.37 -3.60
C THR A 264 28.03 -0.41 -5.07
N GLU A 265 27.26 0.29 -5.91
CA GLU A 265 27.87 0.93 -7.07
C GLU A 265 28.91 1.90 -6.53
N THR A 266 30.18 1.47 -6.53
CA THR A 266 31.32 2.31 -6.17
C THR A 266 31.35 3.51 -7.11
N PRO A 267 31.21 4.76 -6.62
CA PRO A 267 31.27 5.92 -7.50
C PRO A 267 32.63 5.98 -8.18
N GLU A 268 32.65 5.89 -9.51
CA GLU A 268 33.89 6.00 -10.29
C GLU A 268 34.50 7.39 -10.06
N GLU A 269 35.76 7.44 -9.63
CA GLU A 269 36.39 8.70 -9.17
C GLU A 269 36.48 9.72 -10.32
N THR A 270 35.55 10.68 -10.34
CA THR A 270 35.64 11.83 -11.23
C THR A 270 36.89 12.65 -10.89
N PRO A 271 37.79 12.96 -11.84
CA PRO A 271 39.13 13.45 -11.52
C PRO A 271 39.15 14.72 -10.67
N THR A 272 39.87 14.67 -9.54
CA THR A 272 40.02 15.81 -8.64
C THR A 272 40.93 16.89 -9.25
N GLY A 273 40.39 18.11 -9.34
CA GLY A 273 41.17 19.30 -9.65
C GLY A 273 42.21 19.61 -8.56
N PRO A 274 43.25 20.43 -8.85
CA PRO A 274 44.40 20.61 -7.97
C PRO A 274 44.02 21.16 -6.59
N ASN A 275 44.50 20.47 -5.57
CA ASN A 275 44.13 20.66 -4.17
C ASN A 275 44.68 21.99 -3.61
N VAL A 276 43.80 22.86 -3.08
CA VAL A 276 44.17 24.12 -2.42
C VAL A 276 43.79 24.03 -0.94
N PRO A 277 44.76 23.99 0.00
CA PRO A 277 44.45 23.87 1.42
C PRO A 277 43.82 25.15 1.98
N ILE A 278 42.57 25.06 2.46
CA ILE A 278 41.92 26.11 3.26
C ILE A 278 42.25 25.86 4.74
N PRO A 279 42.81 26.84 5.49
CA PRO A 279 43.10 26.68 6.91
C PRO A 279 41.83 26.47 7.77
N LEU A 280 41.94 25.60 8.78
CA LEU A 280 40.89 25.42 9.80
C LEU A 280 40.89 26.60 10.79
N ASP A 281 39.79 27.33 10.88
CA ASP A 281 39.58 28.39 11.88
C ASP A 281 38.68 27.89 13.03
N PRO A 282 39.21 27.64 14.24
CA PRO A 282 38.52 26.88 15.28
C PRO A 282 37.58 27.75 16.14
N LYS A 283 36.48 28.26 15.56
CA LYS A 283 35.46 29.03 16.31
C LYS A 283 34.05 29.10 15.69
N ILE A 284 33.40 27.95 15.53
CA ILE A 284 31.93 27.87 15.38
C ILE A 284 31.37 27.05 16.55
N PRO A 285 30.46 27.59 17.39
CA PRO A 285 29.83 26.82 18.46
C PRO A 285 28.85 25.81 17.87
N THR A 286 28.98 24.53 18.26
CA THR A 286 28.14 23.43 17.80
C THR A 286 26.69 23.62 18.24
N GLN A 287 25.87 24.23 17.38
CA GLN A 287 24.41 24.20 17.54
C GLN A 287 23.89 22.83 17.12
N THR A 288 23.86 21.91 18.07
CA THR A 288 23.10 20.66 17.95
C THR A 288 21.66 21.01 17.55
N PRO A 289 21.10 20.41 16.47
CA PRO A 289 19.70 20.63 16.13
C PRO A 289 18.80 20.18 17.29
N THR A 290 18.08 21.11 17.90
CA THR A 290 17.10 20.79 18.95
C THR A 290 15.88 20.13 18.31
N THR A 291 15.98 18.84 18.04
CA THR A 291 14.83 18.00 17.66
C THR A 291 13.78 18.06 18.77
N ALA A 292 12.58 18.51 18.42
CA ALA A 292 11.45 18.48 19.33
C ALA A 292 11.09 17.01 19.61
N SER A 293 11.44 16.52 20.80
CA SER A 293 11.19 15.13 21.19
C SER A 293 9.70 14.90 21.41
N VAL A 294 9.00 14.46 20.37
CA VAL A 294 7.60 14.03 20.42
C VAL A 294 7.44 12.95 21.48
N SER A 295 6.47 13.12 22.40
CA SER A 295 6.26 12.15 23.48
C SER A 295 5.68 10.85 22.92
N LEU A 296 5.97 9.71 23.56
CA LEU A 296 5.33 8.44 23.20
C LEU A 296 3.79 8.52 23.23
N SER A 297 3.24 9.37 24.11
CA SER A 297 1.79 9.62 24.18
C SER A 297 1.24 10.43 22.99
N ASP A 298 2.07 11.28 22.38
CA ASP A 298 1.76 11.98 21.13
C ASP A 298 1.88 11.03 19.94
N SER A 299 2.91 10.17 19.88
CA SER A 299 3.05 9.16 18.84
C SER A 299 1.85 8.21 18.79
N VAL A 300 1.40 7.70 19.94
CA VAL A 300 0.17 6.88 20.04
C VAL A 300 -1.02 7.63 19.46
N LYS A 301 -1.26 8.88 19.90
CA LYS A 301 -2.39 9.69 19.42
C LYS A 301 -2.32 9.99 17.93
N MET A 302 -1.13 10.26 17.38
CA MET A 302 -0.97 10.50 15.96
C MET A 302 -1.24 9.23 15.14
N SER A 303 -0.69 8.07 15.51
CA SER A 303 -1.00 6.79 14.84
C SER A 303 -2.50 6.44 14.90
N GLU A 304 -3.13 6.63 16.07
CA GLU A 304 -4.57 6.38 16.24
C GLU A 304 -5.43 7.39 15.46
N ASN A 305 -4.95 8.60 15.22
CA ASN A 305 -5.64 9.57 14.38
C ASN A 305 -5.43 9.27 12.90
N THR A 306 -4.22 8.86 12.47
CA THR A 306 -3.96 8.40 11.09
C THR A 306 -4.91 7.26 10.72
N ILE A 307 -5.11 6.27 11.58
CA ILE A 307 -6.09 5.19 11.33
C ILE A 307 -7.51 5.72 11.12
N LYS A 308 -7.96 6.68 11.95
CA LYS A 308 -9.32 7.26 11.88
C LYS A 308 -9.54 8.17 10.66
N GLN A 309 -8.50 8.52 9.91
CA GLN A 309 -8.64 9.32 8.69
C GLN A 309 -9.03 8.48 7.47
N PHE A 310 -8.91 7.15 7.55
CA PHE A 310 -9.32 6.21 6.50
C PHE A 310 -10.72 5.65 6.80
N SER A 311 -11.55 5.47 5.78
CA SER A 311 -12.90 4.96 5.93
C SER A 311 -12.92 3.43 5.94
N GLY A 312 -13.77 2.85 6.79
CA GLY A 312 -13.90 1.40 6.91
C GLY A 312 -14.36 0.95 8.30
N SER A 313 -14.58 -0.36 8.45
CA SER A 313 -14.98 -1.03 9.70
C SER A 313 -13.81 -1.70 10.44
N PHE A 314 -12.61 -1.65 9.86
CA PHE A 314 -11.41 -2.31 10.37
C PHE A 314 -10.91 -1.68 11.69
N GLN A 315 -10.43 -2.51 12.61
CA GLN A 315 -9.85 -2.09 13.88
C GLN A 315 -8.39 -2.54 13.94
N TYR A 316 -7.46 -1.63 14.27
CA TYR A 316 -6.02 -1.91 14.23
C TYR A 316 -5.30 -1.48 15.51
N ASN A 317 -4.29 -2.25 15.92
CA ASN A 317 -3.48 -2.00 17.10
C ASN A 317 -2.30 -1.06 16.80
N ALA A 318 -2.56 0.24 16.64
CA ALA A 318 -1.51 1.26 16.60
C ALA A 318 -0.66 1.36 17.88
N ARG A 319 -1.03 0.66 18.96
CA ARG A 319 -0.39 0.74 20.28
C ARG A 319 0.75 -0.27 20.46
N ASN A 320 1.06 -1.08 19.44
CA ASN A 320 2.16 -2.06 19.47
C ASN A 320 3.53 -1.37 19.70
N PRO A 321 4.27 -1.66 20.79
CA PRO A 321 5.49 -0.91 21.14
C PRO A 321 6.62 -1.01 20.11
N ASN A 322 6.74 -2.13 19.40
CA ASN A 322 7.79 -2.31 18.39
C ASN A 322 7.51 -1.46 17.14
N PHE A 323 6.25 -1.47 16.69
CA PHE A 323 5.77 -0.58 15.62
C PHE A 323 5.99 0.90 15.97
N LEU A 324 5.55 1.34 17.16
CA LEU A 324 5.69 2.74 17.58
C LEU A 324 7.15 3.20 17.73
N ARG A 325 8.06 2.32 18.20
CA ARG A 325 9.50 2.62 18.22
C ARG A 325 10.03 2.88 16.81
N GLU A 326 9.64 2.03 15.87
CA GLU A 326 10.15 2.08 14.49
C GLU A 326 9.55 3.25 13.69
N VAL A 327 8.26 3.57 13.89
CA VAL A 327 7.64 4.77 13.33
C VAL A 327 8.33 6.02 13.84
N ASN A 328 8.52 6.13 15.16
CA ASN A 328 9.26 7.25 15.76
C ASN A 328 10.68 7.37 15.21
N ARG A 329 11.40 6.25 15.00
CA ARG A 329 12.74 6.23 14.39
C ARG A 329 12.75 6.87 13.00
N LEU A 330 11.75 6.58 12.17
CA LEU A 330 11.67 7.12 10.81
C LEU A 330 11.10 8.55 10.70
N THR A 331 10.40 9.07 11.72
CA THR A 331 9.85 10.46 11.66
C THR A 331 10.90 11.50 11.28
N ALA A 332 12.14 11.37 11.77
CA ALA A 332 13.24 12.29 11.49
C ALA A 332 13.56 12.44 9.99
N GLU A 333 13.36 11.39 9.19
CA GLU A 333 13.56 11.45 7.73
C GLU A 333 12.54 12.37 7.04
N TYR A 334 11.35 12.53 7.63
CA TYR A 334 10.24 13.31 7.08
C TYR A 334 10.19 14.76 7.60
N VAL A 335 11.06 15.14 8.56
CA VAL A 335 11.16 16.53 9.08
C VAL A 335 11.93 17.42 8.10
N GLU A 336 11.34 17.65 6.93
CA GLU A 336 11.92 18.46 5.84
C GLU A 336 10.99 19.63 5.49
N LYS A 337 11.54 20.84 5.35
CA LYS A 337 10.75 22.06 5.10
C LYS A 337 10.15 22.09 3.68
N GLY A 338 9.00 22.73 3.56
CA GLY A 338 8.35 23.05 2.29
C GLY A 338 7.65 21.88 1.62
N TYR A 339 7.43 20.75 2.32
CA TYR A 339 6.72 19.61 1.76
C TYR A 339 5.29 19.98 1.35
N TYR A 340 4.61 20.85 2.12
CA TYR A 340 3.26 21.34 1.80
C TYR A 340 3.26 22.16 0.50
N ALA A 341 4.28 23.02 0.31
CA ALA A 341 4.42 23.84 -0.89
C ALA A 341 4.77 23.01 -2.14
N ARG A 342 5.38 21.83 -1.97
CA ARG A 342 5.57 20.85 -3.05
C ARG A 342 4.28 20.09 -3.34
N ALA A 343 3.62 19.57 -2.31
CA ALA A 343 2.35 18.84 -2.40
C ALA A 343 1.25 19.66 -3.09
N LYS A 344 1.11 20.95 -2.74
CA LYS A 344 0.09 21.84 -3.33
C LYS A 344 0.13 21.89 -4.86
N LYS A 345 1.30 21.74 -5.49
CA LYS A 345 1.44 21.75 -6.96
C LYS A 345 0.66 20.64 -7.66
N TYR A 346 0.42 19.54 -6.94
CA TYR A 346 -0.27 18.36 -7.46
C TYR A 346 -1.65 18.18 -6.82
N ARG A 347 -2.11 19.15 -6.01
CA ARG A 347 -3.36 19.06 -5.23
C ARG A 347 -4.53 18.60 -6.08
N ASP A 348 -4.73 19.27 -7.21
CA ASP A 348 -5.94 19.11 -8.02
C ASP A 348 -5.93 17.75 -8.70
N VAL A 349 -4.89 17.44 -9.49
CA VAL A 349 -4.72 16.13 -10.14
C VAL A 349 -4.71 14.95 -9.15
N ILE A 350 -4.30 15.17 -7.89
CA ILE A 350 -4.46 14.19 -6.80
C ILE A 350 -5.92 14.04 -6.38
N ASN A 351 -6.60 15.13 -6.03
CA ASN A 351 -7.97 15.10 -5.56
C ASN A 351 -8.90 14.48 -6.61
N ILE A 352 -8.70 14.83 -7.89
CA ILE A 352 -9.48 14.30 -9.01
C ILE A 352 -9.28 12.79 -9.15
N GLN A 353 -8.04 12.36 -9.38
CA GLN A 353 -7.76 10.99 -9.81
C GLN A 353 -7.94 9.94 -8.71
N TYR A 354 -7.82 10.34 -7.43
CA TYR A 354 -8.04 9.45 -6.28
C TYR A 354 -9.46 9.58 -5.70
N ILE A 355 -9.94 10.80 -5.45
CA ILE A 355 -11.16 11.00 -4.67
C ILE A 355 -12.38 11.05 -5.57
N GLN A 356 -12.40 11.94 -6.57
CA GLN A 356 -13.53 12.13 -7.47
C GLN A 356 -13.72 10.92 -8.41
N GLU A 357 -12.65 10.41 -9.04
CA GLU A 357 -12.75 9.22 -9.90
C GLU A 357 -12.95 7.92 -9.10
N ARG A 358 -12.20 7.71 -8.01
CA ARG A 358 -12.02 6.37 -7.42
C ARG A 358 -12.55 6.22 -6.00
N SER A 359 -13.14 7.27 -5.44
CA SER A 359 -13.68 7.28 -4.06
C SER A 359 -12.66 6.84 -3.00
N LEU A 360 -11.35 6.96 -3.28
CA LEU A 360 -10.29 6.62 -2.33
C LEU A 360 -10.21 7.67 -1.22
N ASP A 361 -9.84 7.24 -0.02
CA ASP A 361 -9.74 8.11 1.15
C ASP A 361 -8.84 9.34 0.88
N PRO A 362 -9.33 10.58 1.07
CA PRO A 362 -8.58 11.81 0.77
C PRO A 362 -7.13 11.90 1.31
N PRO A 363 -6.79 11.40 2.52
CA PRO A 363 -5.40 11.40 3.01
C PRO A 363 -4.44 10.48 2.24
N LEU A 364 -4.95 9.41 1.63
CA LEU A 364 -4.18 8.30 1.07
C LEU A 364 -3.08 8.74 0.09
N PRO A 365 -3.40 9.45 -1.02
CA PRO A 365 -2.39 9.86 -1.99
C PRO A 365 -1.34 10.82 -1.41
N TYR A 366 -1.75 11.69 -0.48
CA TYR A 366 -0.87 12.69 0.11
C TYR A 366 0.13 12.07 1.09
N ILE A 367 -0.34 11.17 1.97
CA ILE A 367 0.53 10.45 2.89
C ILE A 367 1.47 9.51 2.13
N LEU A 368 1.00 8.88 1.04
CA LEU A 368 1.85 8.04 0.19
C LEU A 368 2.90 8.87 -0.59
N GLY A 369 2.51 10.00 -1.17
CA GLY A 369 3.44 10.92 -1.85
C GLY A 369 4.49 11.51 -0.89
N MET A 370 4.09 11.79 0.35
CA MET A 370 5.02 12.17 1.41
C MET A 370 5.97 11.01 1.78
N SER A 371 5.46 9.79 1.98
CA SER A 371 6.26 8.66 2.45
C SER A 371 7.25 8.14 1.40
N ARG A 372 6.89 8.19 0.11
CA ARG A 372 7.70 7.71 -1.03
C ARG A 372 8.67 8.75 -1.59
N SER A 373 8.32 10.04 -1.62
CA SER A 373 9.19 11.07 -2.25
C SER A 373 9.29 12.39 -1.49
N LYS A 374 8.51 12.62 -0.43
CA LYS A 374 8.35 13.95 0.20
C LYS A 374 7.90 15.01 -0.84
N PHE A 375 7.13 14.58 -1.84
CA PHE A 375 6.74 15.33 -3.05
C PHE A 375 7.91 15.88 -3.88
N LYS A 376 8.97 15.08 -4.07
CA LYS A 376 10.11 15.44 -4.94
C LYS A 376 10.08 14.65 -6.25
N LEU A 377 10.19 15.38 -7.36
CA LEU A 377 10.46 14.82 -8.68
C LEU A 377 11.96 14.52 -8.79
N GLU A 378 12.34 13.33 -8.32
CA GLU A 378 13.70 12.78 -8.41
C GLU A 378 13.56 11.36 -8.99
N ASN A 379 14.21 11.08 -10.12
CA ASN A 379 14.24 9.72 -10.66
C ASN A 379 15.17 8.85 -9.80
N SER A 380 14.74 7.64 -9.43
CA SER A 380 15.46 6.72 -8.55
C SER A 380 15.24 5.27 -9.02
N PRO A 381 16.17 4.34 -8.76
CA PRO A 381 15.93 2.90 -8.91
C PRO A 381 14.70 2.38 -8.13
N GLU A 382 14.26 3.10 -7.09
CA GLU A 382 13.01 2.81 -6.35
C GLU A 382 11.72 3.06 -7.15
N GLY A 383 11.82 3.69 -8.33
CA GLY A 383 10.68 4.07 -9.15
C GLY A 383 10.58 5.58 -9.40
N VAL A 384 9.59 5.93 -10.20
CA VAL A 384 9.42 7.26 -10.81
C VAL A 384 8.17 7.98 -10.32
N GLY A 385 8.16 9.29 -10.49
CA GLY A 385 7.12 10.18 -9.97
C GLY A 385 7.10 10.30 -8.44
N ILE A 386 6.14 11.06 -7.91
CA ILE A 386 6.04 11.37 -6.47
C ILE A 386 5.59 10.18 -5.62
N TRP A 387 5.00 9.14 -6.22
CA TRP A 387 4.67 7.86 -5.57
C TRP A 387 5.73 6.78 -5.77
N LYS A 388 6.75 7.03 -6.61
CA LYS A 388 7.85 6.09 -6.90
C LYS A 388 7.31 4.71 -7.31
N MET A 389 6.59 4.65 -8.43
CA MET A 389 6.13 3.40 -9.06
C MET A 389 7.17 2.88 -10.05
N SER A 390 7.17 1.57 -10.35
CA SER A 390 7.94 1.03 -11.48
C SER A 390 7.09 0.99 -12.75
N ASN A 391 7.72 1.24 -13.90
CA ASN A 391 7.05 1.13 -15.21
C ASN A 391 6.52 -0.30 -15.48
N GLU A 392 7.20 -1.33 -14.98
CA GLU A 392 6.74 -2.73 -15.04
C GLU A 392 5.41 -2.93 -14.30
N LEU A 393 5.26 -2.36 -13.10
CA LEU A 393 4.02 -2.45 -12.33
C LEU A 393 2.87 -1.72 -13.00
N VAL A 394 3.12 -0.52 -13.54
CA VAL A 394 2.11 0.26 -14.27
C VAL A 394 1.66 -0.50 -15.53
N ALA A 395 2.60 -1.12 -16.26
CA ALA A 395 2.30 -1.95 -17.41
C ALA A 395 1.53 -3.25 -17.07
N SER A 396 1.73 -3.84 -15.89
CA SER A 396 1.21 -5.20 -15.58
C SER A 396 -0.32 -5.33 -15.61
N LYS A 397 -1.06 -4.23 -15.43
CA LYS A 397 -2.52 -4.16 -15.64
C LYS A 397 -2.95 -2.95 -16.49
N GLY A 398 -2.00 -2.24 -17.12
CA GLY A 398 -2.26 -1.01 -17.88
C GLY A 398 -2.83 0.13 -17.02
N TYR A 399 -2.32 0.32 -15.79
CA TYR A 399 -2.90 1.25 -14.82
C TYR A 399 -2.91 2.72 -15.27
N ASN A 400 -2.06 3.10 -16.22
CA ASN A 400 -2.08 4.43 -16.85
C ASN A 400 -3.27 4.65 -17.81
N GLY A 401 -4.03 3.60 -18.16
CA GLY A 401 -5.18 3.69 -19.05
C GLY A 401 -4.83 4.27 -20.42
N LEU A 402 -5.68 5.18 -20.92
CA LEU A 402 -5.45 5.95 -22.14
C LEU A 402 -4.37 7.05 -22.01
N CYS A 403 -3.74 7.26 -20.84
CA CYS A 403 -2.80 8.35 -20.64
C CYS A 403 -1.53 8.14 -21.46
N ARG A 404 -1.28 9.05 -22.43
CA ARG A 404 -0.28 8.89 -23.50
C ARG A 404 1.10 9.47 -23.18
N GLU A 405 1.24 10.20 -22.08
CA GLU A 405 2.54 10.67 -21.58
C GLU A 405 3.23 9.59 -20.74
N THR A 406 4.50 9.82 -20.42
CA THR A 406 5.26 8.98 -19.49
C THR A 406 4.92 9.34 -18.04
N ILE A 407 4.99 8.38 -17.10
CA ILE A 407 4.69 8.64 -15.67
C ILE A 407 5.79 9.47 -14.98
N GLU A 408 6.93 9.62 -15.63
CA GLU A 408 8.01 10.58 -15.33
C GLU A 408 7.63 12.05 -15.60
N ALA A 409 6.50 12.33 -16.27
CA ALA A 409 6.11 13.68 -16.68
C ALA A 409 6.02 14.68 -15.49
N PRO A 410 6.55 15.91 -15.60
CA PRO A 410 6.57 16.87 -14.48
C PRO A 410 5.20 17.31 -13.95
N ASN A 411 4.14 17.19 -14.76
CA ASN A 411 2.74 17.45 -14.35
C ASN A 411 2.21 16.38 -13.38
N GLN A 412 2.83 15.19 -13.34
CA GLN A 412 2.41 13.99 -12.62
C GLN A 412 1.00 13.47 -12.96
N ARG A 413 0.46 13.84 -14.13
CA ARG A 413 -0.88 13.43 -14.58
C ARG A 413 -0.99 11.91 -14.74
N CYS A 414 -0.20 11.31 -15.64
CA CYS A 414 -0.22 9.85 -15.80
C CYS A 414 0.26 9.09 -14.55
N ALA A 415 1.10 9.71 -13.70
CA ALA A 415 1.53 9.12 -12.43
C ALA A 415 0.39 9.05 -11.40
N ALA A 416 -0.44 10.09 -11.31
CA ALA A 416 -1.61 10.13 -10.44
C ALA A 416 -2.66 9.12 -10.89
N ILE A 417 -2.96 9.08 -12.19
CA ILE A 417 -3.84 8.07 -12.81
C ILE A 417 -3.36 6.66 -12.46
N ALA A 418 -2.11 6.33 -12.77
CA ALA A 418 -1.57 4.99 -12.57
C ALA A 418 -1.51 4.59 -11.09
N SER A 419 -1.11 5.50 -10.21
CA SER A 419 -1.05 5.21 -8.78
C SER A 419 -2.43 5.17 -8.13
N ALA A 420 -3.43 5.91 -8.62
CA ALA A 420 -4.79 5.86 -8.11
C ALA A 420 -5.50 4.58 -8.54
N ALA A 421 -5.43 4.21 -9.82
CA ALA A 421 -5.97 2.94 -10.33
C ALA A 421 -5.30 1.72 -9.67
N TYR A 422 -4.00 1.82 -9.35
CA TYR A 422 -3.29 0.81 -8.60
C TYR A 422 -3.74 0.70 -7.14
N LEU A 423 -3.97 1.82 -6.43
CA LEU A 423 -4.45 1.78 -5.05
C LEU A 423 -5.93 1.38 -4.94
N GLU A 424 -6.77 1.76 -5.90
CA GLU A 424 -8.15 1.27 -6.07
C GLU A 424 -8.16 -0.26 -6.19
N GLU A 425 -7.38 -0.80 -7.13
CA GLU A 425 -7.21 -2.24 -7.32
C GLU A 425 -6.72 -2.93 -6.03
N ILE A 426 -5.63 -2.47 -5.43
CA ILE A 426 -5.02 -3.18 -4.32
C ILE A 426 -5.83 -3.03 -3.03
N ILE A 427 -6.26 -1.82 -2.65
CA ILE A 427 -6.99 -1.61 -1.38
C ILE A 427 -8.42 -2.10 -1.49
N ILE A 428 -9.16 -1.74 -2.53
CA ILE A 428 -10.59 -2.03 -2.64
C ILE A 428 -10.81 -3.44 -3.21
N ASN A 429 -10.31 -3.73 -4.41
CA ASN A 429 -10.62 -4.99 -5.10
C ASN A 429 -9.87 -6.19 -4.51
N VAL A 430 -8.58 -6.04 -4.21
CA VAL A 430 -7.78 -7.13 -3.60
C VAL A 430 -8.02 -7.19 -2.09
N PHE A 431 -7.90 -6.10 -1.33
CA PHE A 431 -7.92 -6.13 0.14
C PHE A 431 -9.27 -5.82 0.82
N ASP A 432 -10.38 -5.76 0.09
CA ASP A 432 -11.73 -5.52 0.65
C ASP A 432 -11.87 -4.20 1.45
N GLY A 433 -11.00 -3.21 1.18
CA GLY A 433 -10.86 -1.96 1.93
C GLY A 433 -9.86 -1.98 3.09
N ASP A 434 -9.13 -3.08 3.30
CA ASP A 434 -8.17 -3.25 4.41
C ASP A 434 -6.86 -2.45 4.15
N PHE A 435 -6.94 -1.12 4.33
CA PHE A 435 -5.93 -0.17 3.86
C PHE A 435 -4.50 -0.44 4.38
N ILE A 436 -4.35 -0.95 5.60
CA ILE A 436 -3.01 -1.25 6.15
C ILE A 436 -2.34 -2.36 5.34
N TYR A 437 -3.09 -3.39 4.94
CA TYR A 437 -2.55 -4.48 4.13
C TYR A 437 -2.40 -4.06 2.67
N GLY A 438 -3.27 -3.20 2.13
CA GLY A 438 -3.06 -2.59 0.82
C GLY A 438 -1.78 -1.74 0.74
N ILE A 439 -1.49 -0.93 1.76
CA ILE A 439 -0.20 -0.19 1.88
C ILE A 439 0.99 -1.14 2.04
N ALA A 440 0.84 -2.22 2.80
CA ALA A 440 1.85 -3.27 2.97
C ALA A 440 2.05 -4.16 1.71
N ALA A 441 1.17 -4.04 0.72
CA ALA A 441 1.28 -4.68 -0.59
C ALA A 441 1.82 -3.72 -1.68
N PHE A 442 2.12 -2.46 -1.36
CA PHE A 442 2.50 -1.47 -2.37
C PHE A 442 3.73 -1.91 -3.18
N GLY A 443 3.63 -1.89 -4.49
CA GLY A 443 4.66 -2.40 -5.40
C GLY A 443 4.60 -3.92 -5.67
N MET A 444 3.52 -4.61 -5.24
CA MET A 444 3.16 -5.95 -5.71
C MET A 444 2.20 -5.88 -6.89
N THR A 445 2.25 -6.83 -7.82
CA THR A 445 1.18 -7.02 -8.82
C THR A 445 -0.10 -7.56 -8.15
N THR A 446 -1.26 -7.43 -8.80
CA THR A 446 -2.55 -8.00 -8.31
C THR A 446 -2.37 -9.45 -7.85
N GLN A 447 -1.81 -10.32 -8.69
CA GLN A 447 -1.63 -11.74 -8.39
C GLN A 447 -0.71 -11.99 -7.17
N GLN A 448 0.33 -11.16 -6.97
CA GLN A 448 1.19 -11.24 -5.80
C GLN A 448 0.43 -10.81 -4.53
N ALA A 449 -0.37 -9.75 -4.62
CA ALA A 449 -1.19 -9.25 -3.52
C ALA A 449 -2.33 -10.21 -3.14
N GLU A 450 -3.02 -10.82 -4.12
CA GLU A 450 -4.02 -11.88 -3.93
C GLU A 450 -3.41 -13.12 -3.25
N SER A 451 -2.27 -13.59 -3.76
CA SER A 451 -1.53 -14.73 -3.19
C SER A 451 -1.09 -14.44 -1.75
N TRP A 452 -0.65 -13.21 -1.48
CA TRP A 452 -0.32 -12.80 -0.11
C TRP A 452 -1.57 -12.71 0.78
N LYS A 453 -2.69 -12.12 0.32
CA LYS A 453 -3.97 -12.08 1.05
C LYS A 453 -4.44 -13.49 1.44
N ALA A 454 -4.31 -14.46 0.54
CA ALA A 454 -4.67 -15.86 0.80
C ALA A 454 -3.79 -16.53 1.90
N SER A 455 -2.64 -15.95 2.27
CA SER A 455 -1.80 -16.40 3.39
C SER A 455 -2.12 -15.73 4.74
N LEU A 456 -2.98 -14.71 4.76
CA LEU A 456 -3.36 -13.97 5.97
C LEU A 456 -4.52 -14.63 6.72
N PRO A 457 -4.71 -14.30 8.02
CA PRO A 457 -5.95 -14.62 8.72
C PRO A 457 -7.16 -14.02 7.99
N ALA A 458 -8.12 -14.87 7.61
CA ALA A 458 -9.33 -14.45 6.90
C ALA A 458 -10.20 -13.50 7.75
N ASP A 459 -10.25 -13.74 9.06
CA ASP A 459 -10.91 -12.90 10.06
C ASP A 459 -10.17 -11.55 10.25
N PRO A 460 -10.79 -10.39 9.95
CA PRO A 460 -10.17 -9.08 10.16
C PRO A 460 -9.80 -8.79 11.62
N ALA A 461 -10.51 -9.36 12.60
CA ALA A 461 -10.17 -9.16 14.01
C ALA A 461 -8.81 -9.79 14.37
N GLN A 462 -8.43 -10.88 13.70
CA GLN A 462 -7.10 -11.49 13.82
C GLN A 462 -6.01 -10.72 13.06
N ARG A 463 -6.40 -9.86 12.09
CA ARG A 463 -5.49 -8.95 11.37
C ARG A 463 -5.21 -7.63 12.10
N ALA A 464 -5.93 -7.34 13.19
CA ALA A 464 -5.85 -6.10 13.94
C ALA A 464 -4.44 -5.76 14.46
N ASP A 465 -3.68 -6.74 14.96
CA ASP A 465 -2.27 -6.54 15.36
C ASP A 465 -1.33 -6.73 14.15
N PHE A 466 -1.57 -5.91 13.12
CA PHE A 466 -0.92 -5.98 11.80
C PHE A 466 0.61 -6.07 11.88
N TRP A 467 1.25 -5.42 12.85
CA TRP A 467 2.69 -5.52 13.08
C TRP A 467 3.16 -6.96 13.32
N ASN A 468 2.41 -7.72 14.12
CA ASN A 468 2.72 -9.11 14.44
C ASN A 468 2.23 -10.09 13.35
N VAL A 469 1.21 -9.72 12.57
CA VAL A 469 0.70 -10.53 11.44
C VAL A 469 1.60 -10.42 10.21
N ILE A 470 1.87 -9.20 9.73
CA ILE A 470 2.79 -8.94 8.62
C ILE A 470 4.19 -9.40 9.02
N LYS A 471 4.80 -10.31 8.25
CA LYS A 471 6.11 -10.92 8.58
C LYS A 471 7.28 -10.27 7.85
N SER A 472 7.10 -9.86 6.61
CA SER A 472 8.19 -9.30 5.77
C SER A 472 8.69 -7.94 6.29
N ARG A 473 10.01 -7.76 6.30
CA ARG A 473 10.68 -6.49 6.63
C ARG A 473 10.20 -5.36 5.72
N ARG A 474 10.22 -5.56 4.39
CA ARG A 474 9.78 -4.56 3.39
C ARG A 474 8.34 -4.11 3.64
N GLN A 475 7.44 -5.05 3.87
CA GLN A 475 6.01 -4.76 4.07
C GLN A 475 5.76 -3.99 5.37
N ARG A 476 6.44 -4.38 6.46
CA ARG A 476 6.43 -3.60 7.71
C ARG A 476 6.99 -2.20 7.50
N GLU A 477 8.12 -2.07 6.81
CA GLU A 477 8.76 -0.78 6.57
C GLU A 477 7.88 0.16 5.74
N GLN A 478 7.14 -0.36 4.75
CA GLN A 478 6.16 0.44 4.00
C GLN A 478 5.07 1.04 4.91
N VAL A 479 4.48 0.22 5.79
CA VAL A 479 3.48 0.71 6.78
C VAL A 479 4.11 1.69 7.77
N VAL A 480 5.32 1.41 8.27
CA VAL A 480 6.04 2.32 9.17
C VAL A 480 6.32 3.67 8.50
N ARG A 481 6.83 3.68 7.26
CA ARG A 481 7.11 4.89 6.48
C ARG A 481 5.85 5.70 6.21
N PHE A 482 4.74 5.03 5.89
CA PHE A 482 3.43 5.66 5.72
C PHE A 482 2.98 6.38 7.00
N PHE A 483 3.03 5.71 8.16
CA PHE A 483 2.67 6.34 9.44
C PHE A 483 3.67 7.42 9.87
N ALA A 484 4.98 7.23 9.68
CA ALA A 484 6.00 8.23 10.02
C ALA A 484 5.85 9.51 9.18
N ALA A 485 5.53 9.36 7.90
CA ALA A 485 5.17 10.47 7.02
C ALA A 485 3.88 11.16 7.49
N ALA A 486 2.81 10.41 7.78
CA ALA A 486 1.54 10.96 8.27
C ALA A 486 1.70 11.78 9.56
N MET A 487 2.50 11.29 10.52
CA MET A 487 2.78 12.01 11.77
C MET A 487 3.33 13.41 11.49
N VAL A 488 4.39 13.51 10.69
CA VAL A 488 5.05 14.79 10.41
C VAL A 488 4.17 15.66 9.50
N ALA A 489 3.57 15.07 8.47
CA ALA A 489 2.78 15.76 7.46
C ALA A 489 1.52 16.43 8.02
N GLU A 490 0.85 15.81 9.00
CA GLU A 490 -0.36 16.36 9.64
C GLU A 490 -0.07 17.15 10.92
N ASN A 491 1.16 17.10 11.46
CA ASN A 491 1.53 17.80 12.70
C ASN A 491 2.83 18.64 12.57
N PRO A 492 3.09 19.38 11.48
CA PRO A 492 4.40 19.97 11.19
C PRO A 492 4.98 20.81 12.34
N GLN A 493 4.14 21.58 13.04
CA GLN A 493 4.59 22.44 14.14
C GLN A 493 5.09 21.65 15.35
N LYS A 494 4.61 20.41 15.59
CA LYS A 494 5.15 19.52 16.64
C LYS A 494 6.58 19.06 16.32
N PHE A 495 6.91 18.93 15.04
CA PHE A 495 8.24 18.58 14.55
C PHE A 495 9.13 19.80 14.24
N GLY A 496 8.69 21.01 14.61
CA GLY A 496 9.45 22.25 14.44
C GLY A 496 9.35 22.89 13.04
N LEU A 497 8.57 22.33 12.12
CA LEU A 497 8.32 22.88 10.78
C LEU A 497 7.28 24.02 10.86
N ARG A 498 7.62 25.11 11.56
CA ARG A 498 6.71 26.21 11.93
C ARG A 498 5.99 26.91 10.75
N ASN A 499 6.52 26.78 9.54
CA ASN A 499 6.01 27.46 8.34
C ASN A 499 5.27 26.51 7.37
N ASP A 500 5.34 25.19 7.58
CA ASP A 500 4.57 24.21 6.82
C ASP A 500 3.16 24.04 7.44
N ARG A 501 2.23 23.48 6.66
CA ARG A 501 0.84 23.23 7.06
C ARG A 501 0.50 21.73 6.96
N PRO A 502 -0.50 21.24 7.71
CA PRO A 502 -1.04 19.90 7.53
C PRO A 502 -1.38 19.60 6.06
N LEU A 503 -1.16 18.38 5.54
CA LEU A 503 -1.61 18.07 4.17
C LEU A 503 -3.14 18.01 4.09
N SER A 504 -3.83 17.77 5.22
CA SER A 504 -5.29 17.93 5.30
C SER A 504 -5.83 19.27 4.83
N ASP A 505 -5.06 20.37 4.84
CA ASP A 505 -5.49 21.65 4.23
C ASP A 505 -5.63 21.58 2.69
N LEU A 506 -5.06 20.56 2.01
CA LEU A 506 -5.14 20.36 0.55
C LEU A 506 -6.37 19.54 0.10
N TYR A 507 -6.91 18.71 1.00
CA TYR A 507 -8.02 17.79 0.70
C TYR A 507 -9.25 17.99 1.63
N LYS A 508 -9.23 19.03 2.47
CA LYS A 508 -10.25 19.33 3.50
C LYS A 508 -11.68 19.38 2.99
N VAL A 509 -11.90 19.85 1.76
CA VAL A 509 -13.23 19.97 1.13
C VAL A 509 -13.86 18.58 0.94
N TYR A 510 -13.03 17.57 0.67
CA TYR A 510 -13.45 16.19 0.43
C TYR A 510 -13.56 15.35 1.72
N MET A 511 -13.18 15.90 2.87
CA MET A 511 -13.39 15.24 4.16
C MET A 511 -14.89 15.36 4.52
N ARG A 512 -15.61 14.22 4.46
CA ARG A 512 -17.01 14.14 4.90
C ARG A 512 -17.15 14.66 6.35
N LYS A 513 -18.23 15.42 6.59
CA LYS A 513 -18.61 15.92 7.92
C LYS A 513 -19.15 14.82 8.83
#